data_AF-A0A2V9KHW3-F1
#
_entry.id   AF-A0A2V9KHW3-F1
#
_cell.length_a   1.000
_cell.length_b   1.000
_cell.length_c   1.000
_cell.angle_alpha   90.00
_cell.angle_beta   90.00
_cell.angle_gamma   90.00
#
_symmetry.space_group_name_H-M   'P 1'
#
loop_
_entity.id
_entity.type
_entity.pdbx_description
1 polymer ?
#
loop_
_entity_poly.entity_id
_entity_poly.type
_entity_poly.pdbx_seq_one_letter_code
_entity_poly.pdbx_strand_id
1 'polypeptide(L)'
;MKSALRGKSTSEVEVTNISKHGFWVFVGEREFFLPFDEFPWFRDVPVGKLLNVELPHERHLYWPDLDVDLSVDSIEHPERFPLVSRMRFLATPRRTP
;
A
#
# COMPACT_ATOMS: atom_id res chain seq x y z
N MET A 1 19.77 -8.19 33.63
CA MET A 1 18.95 -8.79 32.55
C MET A 1 19.61 -8.40 31.23
N LYS A 2 19.94 -9.37 30.38
CA LYS A 2 20.66 -9.15 29.12
C LYS A 2 19.64 -8.69 28.06
N SER A 3 19.76 -7.46 27.59
CA SER A 3 19.05 -7.03 26.37
C SER A 3 19.72 -7.75 25.19
N ALA A 4 19.04 -8.72 24.61
CA ALA A 4 19.48 -9.35 23.38
C ALA A 4 19.56 -8.29 22.27
N LEU A 5 20.59 -8.42 21.43
CA LEU A 5 20.89 -7.55 20.30
C LEU A 5 19.63 -7.29 19.46
N ARG A 6 19.33 -6.01 19.20
CA ARG A 6 18.35 -5.62 18.17
C ARG A 6 18.80 -6.28 16.88
N GLY A 7 18.05 -7.30 16.46
CA GLY A 7 18.34 -8.07 15.26
C GLY A 7 18.47 -7.16 14.05
N LYS A 8 19.29 -7.60 13.09
CA LYS A 8 19.34 -7.11 11.70
C LYS A 8 18.01 -6.51 11.27
N SER A 9 18.01 -5.39 10.54
CA SER A 9 16.85 -5.00 9.71
C SER A 9 16.44 -6.20 8.86
N THR A 10 15.43 -6.95 9.30
CA THR A 10 14.97 -8.20 8.66
C THR A 10 13.88 -7.95 7.62
N SER A 11 13.45 -6.71 7.47
CA SER A 11 12.33 -6.36 6.61
C SER A 11 12.87 -5.64 5.38
N GLU A 12 12.96 -6.36 4.26
CA GLU A 12 13.25 -5.76 2.94
C GLU A 12 12.12 -4.81 2.50
N VAL A 13 10.95 -4.93 3.15
CA VAL A 13 9.80 -4.04 3.03
C VAL A 13 9.15 -3.79 4.39
N GLU A 14 8.76 -2.54 4.67
CA GLU A 14 7.96 -2.22 5.85
C GLU A 14 7.11 -0.96 5.67
N VAL A 15 5.95 -0.89 6.34
CA VAL A 15 5.17 0.34 6.42
C VAL A 15 5.70 1.19 7.56
N THR A 16 6.28 2.35 7.25
CA THR A 16 6.99 3.19 8.23
C THR A 16 6.08 4.23 8.89
N ASN A 17 5.04 4.69 8.21
CA ASN A 17 4.10 5.67 8.75
C ASN A 17 2.71 5.58 8.11
N ILE A 18 1.66 5.85 8.89
CA ILE A 18 0.28 5.92 8.41
C ILE A 18 -0.31 7.26 8.82
N SER A 19 -0.94 7.94 7.88
CA SER A 19 -1.59 9.24 8.06
C SER A 19 -3.03 9.21 7.52
N LYS A 20 -3.79 10.28 7.75
CA LYS A 20 -5.14 10.43 7.16
C LYS A 20 -5.15 10.50 5.62
N HIS A 21 -4.01 10.78 4.99
CA HIS A 21 -3.93 10.98 3.53
C HIS A 21 -3.39 9.75 2.80
N GLY A 22 -2.78 8.81 3.51
CA GLY A 22 -2.04 7.70 2.93
C GLY A 22 -1.01 7.17 3.91
N PHE A 23 -0.15 6.28 3.42
CA PHE A 23 0.89 5.65 4.21
C PHE A 23 2.22 5.61 3.46
N TRP A 24 3.30 5.43 4.21
CA TRP A 24 4.65 5.30 3.69
C TRP A 24 5.09 3.84 3.76
N VAL A 25 5.70 3.36 2.69
CA VAL A 25 6.33 2.05 2.63
C VAL A 25 7.80 2.21 2.28
N PHE A 26 8.67 1.61 3.08
CA PHE A 26 10.09 1.49 2.81
C PHE A 26 10.32 0.19 2.05
N VAL A 27 11.00 0.27 0.89
CA VAL A 27 11.31 -0.86 0.03
C VAL A 27 12.79 -0.77 -0.36
N GLY A 28 13.58 -1.76 0.06
CA GLY A 28 15.03 -1.77 -0.15
C GLY A 28 15.73 -0.63 0.59
N GLU A 29 16.00 0.48 -0.10
CA GLU A 29 16.67 1.67 0.45
C GLU A 29 15.86 2.97 0.24
N ARG A 30 14.60 2.87 -0.18
CA ARG A 30 13.78 4.02 -0.56
C ARG A 30 12.41 3.97 0.13
N GLU A 31 11.92 5.14 0.52
CA GLU A 31 10.53 5.30 0.97
C GLU A 31 9.65 5.79 -0.17
N PHE A 32 8.44 5.23 -0.22
CA PHE A 32 7.39 5.61 -1.16
C PHE A 32 6.13 5.98 -0.38
N PHE A 33 5.48 7.06 -0.81
CA PHE A 33 4.19 7.49 -0.25
C PHE A 33 3.05 6.99 -1.13
N LEU A 34 2.10 6.28 -0.52
CA LEU A 34 0.89 5.78 -1.17
C LEU A 34 -0.32 6.58 -0.69
N PRO A 35 -0.79 7.57 -1.47
CA PRO A 35 -1.98 8.34 -1.12
C PRO A 35 -3.26 7.51 -1.25
N PHE A 36 -4.16 7.59 -0.28
CA PHE A 36 -5.45 6.88 -0.33
C PHE A 36 -6.37 7.37 -1.46
N ASP A 37 -6.10 8.54 -2.06
CA ASP A 37 -6.87 9.02 -3.21
C ASP A 37 -6.51 8.25 -4.49
N GLU A 38 -5.28 7.73 -4.61
CA GLU A 38 -4.84 6.89 -5.73
C GLU A 38 -4.99 5.39 -5.41
N PHE A 39 -4.85 5.03 -4.13
CA PHE A 39 -4.95 3.65 -3.63
C PHE A 39 -6.09 3.51 -2.60
N PRO A 40 -7.37 3.69 -3.02
CA PRO A 40 -8.50 3.78 -2.10
C PRO A 40 -8.80 2.49 -1.32
N TRP A 41 -8.37 1.33 -1.84
CA TRP A 41 -8.54 0.04 -1.17
C TRP A 41 -7.81 -0.08 0.17
N PHE A 42 -6.84 0.78 0.46
CA PHE A 42 -6.17 0.81 1.77
C PHE A 42 -6.82 1.76 2.79
N ARG A 43 -7.82 2.57 2.41
CA ARG A 43 -8.36 3.63 3.29
C ARG A 43 -9.01 3.08 4.57
N ASP A 44 -9.74 1.98 4.46
CA ASP A 44 -10.58 1.44 5.54
C ASP A 44 -10.14 0.04 6.02
N VAL A 45 -8.88 -0.34 5.75
CA VAL A 45 -8.37 -1.66 6.15
C VAL A 45 -7.84 -1.64 7.59
N PRO A 46 -7.94 -2.75 8.34
CA PRO A 46 -7.31 -2.86 9.65
C PRO A 46 -5.80 -2.62 9.54
N VAL A 47 -5.25 -1.78 10.43
CA VAL A 47 -3.82 -1.45 10.44
C VAL A 47 -2.95 -2.71 10.49
N GLY A 48 -3.34 -3.73 11.26
CA GLY A 48 -2.59 -5.00 11.30
C GLY A 48 -2.44 -5.67 9.94
N LYS A 49 -3.46 -5.59 9.07
CA LYS A 49 -3.39 -6.10 7.70
C LYS A 49 -2.55 -5.21 6.79
N LEU A 50 -2.63 -3.89 6.96
CA LEU A 50 -1.81 -2.93 6.22
C LEU A 50 -0.31 -3.09 6.54
N LEU A 51 0.02 -3.42 7.79
CA LEU A 51 1.41 -3.66 8.19
C LEU A 51 1.94 -5.03 7.70
N ASN A 52 1.06 -5.96 7.32
CA ASN A 52 1.43 -7.27 6.80
C ASN A 52 1.73 -7.19 5.29
N VAL A 53 2.80 -6.47 4.96
CA VAL A 53 3.32 -6.33 3.60
C VAL A 53 4.46 -7.32 3.36
N GLU A 54 4.45 -7.96 2.20
CA GLU A 54 5.48 -8.86 1.73
C GLU A 54 6.12 -8.30 0.45
N LEU A 55 7.37 -8.69 0.19
CA LEU A 55 8.12 -8.35 -1.02
C LEU A 55 8.51 -9.63 -1.78
N PRO A 56 7.58 -10.29 -2.50
CA PRO A 56 7.90 -11.52 -3.23
C PRO A 56 9.01 -11.35 -4.27
N HIS A 57 9.15 -10.15 -4.83
CA HIS A 57 10.22 -9.76 -5.75
C HIS A 57 10.67 -8.33 -5.43
N GLU A 58 11.90 -7.96 -5.76
CA GLU A 58 12.54 -6.67 -5.42
C GLU A 58 11.70 -5.41 -5.74
N ARG A 59 10.77 -5.49 -6.70
CA ARG A 59 9.90 -4.39 -7.12
C ARG A 59 8.40 -4.71 -7.04
N HIS A 60 7.99 -5.74 -6.31
CA HIS A 60 6.59 -6.14 -6.18
C HIS A 60 6.19 -6.29 -4.71
N LEU A 61 5.26 -5.44 -4.29
CA LEU A 61 4.66 -5.44 -2.97
C LEU A 61 3.40 -6.31 -3.00
N TYR A 62 3.20 -7.10 -1.97
CA TYR A 62 2.01 -7.92 -1.82
C TYR A 62 1.46 -7.83 -0.40
N TRP A 63 0.15 -7.61 -0.29
CA TRP A 63 -0.58 -7.67 0.98
C TRP A 63 -1.47 -8.92 0.99
N PRO A 64 -1.00 -10.06 1.52
CA PRO A 64 -1.73 -11.33 1.49
C PRO A 64 -3.10 -11.25 2.16
N ASP A 65 -3.22 -10.48 3.26
CA ASP A 65 -4.49 -10.35 4.00
C ASP A 65 -5.55 -9.48 3.31
N LEU A 66 -5.12 -8.70 2.31
CA LEU A 66 -5.96 -7.79 1.52
C LEU A 66 -6.16 -8.30 0.09
N ASP A 67 -5.38 -9.28 -0.33
CA ASP A 67 -5.30 -9.75 -1.71
C ASP A 67 -4.99 -8.60 -2.70
N VAL A 68 -4.02 -7.76 -2.32
CA VAL A 68 -3.59 -6.59 -3.11
C VAL A 68 -2.13 -6.76 -3.51
N ASP A 69 -1.86 -6.70 -4.82
CA ASP A 69 -0.52 -6.58 -5.39
C ASP A 69 -0.26 -5.17 -5.93
N LEU A 70 0.97 -4.67 -5.74
CA LEU A 70 1.42 -3.39 -6.29
C LEU A 70 2.86 -3.49 -6.78
N SER A 71 3.13 -2.98 -7.99
CA SER A 71 4.50 -2.80 -8.45
C SER A 71 5.06 -1.46 -7.97
N VAL A 72 6.34 -1.43 -7.61
CA VAL A 72 7.04 -0.17 -7.30
C VAL A 72 6.97 0.79 -8.48
N ASP A 73 7.03 0.28 -9.72
CA ASP A 73 6.87 1.06 -10.95
C ASP A 73 5.52 1.80 -11.03
N SER A 74 4.44 1.22 -10.51
CA SER A 74 3.12 1.87 -10.49
C SER A 74 3.04 3.03 -9.49
N ILE A 75 3.88 3.00 -8.46
CA ILE A 75 3.98 4.06 -7.45
C ILE A 75 4.90 5.20 -7.95
N GLU A 76 5.98 4.86 -8.68
CA GLU A 76 6.89 5.85 -9.26
C GLU A 76 6.29 6.56 -10.47
N HIS A 77 5.45 5.85 -11.25
CA HIS A 77 4.85 6.34 -12.49
C HIS A 77 3.35 6.08 -12.52
N PRO A 78 2.56 6.69 -11.60
CA PRO A 78 1.11 6.50 -11.55
C PRO A 78 0.42 6.92 -12.87
N GLU A 79 1.01 7.82 -13.65
CA GLU A 79 0.51 8.22 -14.96
C GLU A 79 0.52 7.10 -16.02
N ARG A 80 1.43 6.11 -15.86
CA ARG A 80 1.56 4.98 -16.78
C ARG A 80 0.64 3.83 -16.43
N PHE A 81 0.18 3.79 -15.18
CA PHE A 81 -0.67 2.76 -14.64
C PHE A 81 -1.88 3.44 -14.01
N PRO A 82 -2.94 3.78 -14.79
CA PRO A 82 -4.19 4.23 -14.21
C PRO A 82 -4.78 3.07 -13.40
N LEU A 83 -4.40 3.00 -12.13
CA LEU A 83 -4.73 1.96 -11.13
C LEU A 83 -6.21 1.96 -10.75
N VAL A 84 -6.99 2.85 -11.36
CA VAL A 84 -8.44 2.82 -11.35
C VAL A 84 -8.87 1.67 -12.26
N SER A 85 -8.85 0.44 -11.73
CA SER A 85 -9.89 -0.49 -12.15
C SER A 85 -11.18 0.28 -11.96
N ARG A 86 -11.88 0.52 -13.07
CA ARG A 86 -13.17 1.21 -13.06
C ARG A 86 -14.13 0.25 -12.35
N MET A 87 -14.01 0.11 -11.03
CA MET A 87 -15.12 -0.29 -10.20
C MET A 87 -16.14 0.78 -10.52
N ARG A 88 -17.04 0.45 -11.46
CA ARG A 88 -18.24 1.21 -11.72
C ARG A 88 -18.88 1.33 -10.34
N PHE A 89 -18.62 2.42 -9.64
CA PHE A 89 -19.67 3.07 -8.92
C PHE A 89 -20.72 3.30 -10.00
N LEU A 90 -21.67 2.37 -10.07
CA LEU A 90 -22.99 2.65 -10.61
C LEU A 90 -23.51 3.74 -9.68
N ALA A 91 -23.07 4.97 -9.94
CA ALA A 91 -23.82 6.14 -9.55
C ALA A 91 -25.13 5.97 -10.29
N THR A 92 -26.11 5.40 -9.60
CA THR A 92 -27.50 5.38 -10.04
C THR A 92 -27.80 6.81 -10.48
N PRO A 93 -28.22 7.06 -11.73
CA PRO A 93 -28.62 8.40 -12.11
C PRO A 93 -29.80 8.72 -11.21
N ARG A 94 -29.64 9.71 -10.32
CA ARG A 94 -30.76 10.28 -9.60
C ARG A 94 -31.68 10.84 -10.68
N ARG A 95 -32.76 10.12 -10.99
CA ARG A 95 -33.91 10.69 -11.66
C ARG A 95 -34.43 11.78 -10.72
N THR A 96 -34.22 13.03 -11.10
CA THR A 96 -34.99 14.14 -10.56
C THR A 96 -36.43 14.04 -11.08
N PRO A 97 -37.41 14.46 -10.27
CA PRO A 97 -38.84 14.28 -10.54
C PRO A 97 -39.33 15.04 -11.77
#